data_AF-A0A7L3L0W4-F1
#
_entry.id   AF-A0A7L3L0W4-F1
#
_cell.length_a   1.000
_cell.length_b   1.000
_cell.length_c   1.000
_cell.angle_alpha   90.00
_cell.angle_beta   90.00
_cell.angle_gamma   90.00
#
_symmetry.space_group_name_H-M   'P 1'
#
loop_
_entity.id
_entity.type
_entity.pdbx_description
1 polymer ?
#
loop_
_entity_poly.entity_id
_entity_poly.type
_entity_poly.pdbx_seq_one_letter_code
_entity_poly.pdbx_strand_id
1 'polypeptide(L)'
;RKMAVTEKNGYHDSVYMNAAKIFQGIYTKKQKNGILVRYGDDSVSSPLTFNNEYFQRLSYELAFNALKYQNLLEEILLDSCVYPCHSIPDELTSLIVVMLYDLQERKFQAREVFDDEERVAEVRKVEHYLYSFRTKLAAALARCRIKHDALSIEYFLPETIRKQTQRASALPLCVWINTLKISLQGVFEDLKRKGFTRVESVSDLDYYTYCVDQHCDDVLVFPSSLKEELLNLDLFADCKLLMQ
;
A
#
# COMPACT_ATOMS: atom_id res chain seq x y z
N ARG A 1 -4.47 12.26 21.01
CA ARG A 1 -5.51 12.30 19.94
C ARG A 1 -5.43 10.95 19.23
N LYS A 2 -6.43 10.07 19.38
CA LYS A 2 -6.44 8.76 18.69
C LYS A 2 -6.50 9.07 17.20
N MET A 3 -5.46 8.72 16.45
CA MET A 3 -5.56 8.66 14.99
C MET A 3 -6.65 7.64 14.69
N ALA A 4 -7.73 8.08 14.04
CA ALA A 4 -8.69 7.16 13.47
C ALA A 4 -7.92 6.38 12.39
N VAL A 5 -7.53 5.15 12.72
CA VAL A 5 -7.09 4.19 11.72
C VAL A 5 -8.36 3.89 10.93
N THR A 6 -8.48 4.46 9.74
CA THR A 6 -9.49 4.06 8.76
C THR A 6 -9.42 2.54 8.66
N GLU A 7 -10.49 1.85 9.03
CA GLU A 7 -10.53 0.39 8.90
C GLU A 7 -10.31 0.06 7.42
N LYS A 8 -9.21 -0.64 7.12
CA LYS A 8 -8.94 -1.11 5.76
C LYS A 8 -9.93 -2.24 5.46
N ASN A 9 -10.81 -2.03 4.50
CA ASN A 9 -11.85 -3.00 4.15
C ASN A 9 -11.40 -4.05 3.12
N GLY A 10 -10.11 -4.06 2.77
CA GLY A 10 -9.52 -4.92 1.74
C GLY A 10 -9.48 -4.23 0.38
N TYR A 11 -9.10 -4.98 -0.66
CA TYR A 11 -8.94 -4.47 -2.02
C TYR A 11 -9.84 -5.23 -3.00
N HIS A 12 -10.05 -4.66 -4.19
CA HIS A 12 -10.66 -5.38 -5.31
C HIS A 12 -9.72 -6.49 -5.83
N ASP A 13 -10.31 -7.53 -6.42
CA ASP A 13 -9.66 -8.72 -6.98
C ASP A 13 -8.63 -8.32 -8.04
N SER A 14 -8.95 -7.33 -8.88
CA SER A 14 -8.02 -6.78 -9.87
C SER A 14 -6.78 -6.14 -9.25
N VAL A 15 -6.91 -5.49 -8.08
CA VAL A 15 -5.79 -4.90 -7.35
C VAL A 15 -4.90 -6.00 -6.78
N TYR A 16 -5.48 -7.06 -6.18
CA TYR A 16 -4.69 -8.20 -5.70
C TYR A 16 -3.94 -8.90 -6.83
N MET A 17 -4.58 -9.13 -7.97
CA MET A 17 -3.94 -9.77 -9.14
C MET A 17 -2.79 -8.93 -9.68
N ASN A 18 -2.99 -7.62 -9.86
CA ASN A 18 -1.93 -6.74 -10.33
C ASN A 18 -0.79 -6.62 -9.31
N ALA A 19 -1.10 -6.51 -8.02
CA ALA A 19 -0.10 -6.47 -6.97
C ALA A 19 0.71 -7.77 -6.90
N ALA A 20 0.09 -8.93 -7.08
CA ALA A 20 0.77 -10.23 -7.16
C ALA A 20 1.72 -10.31 -8.35
N LYS A 21 1.31 -9.81 -9.54
CA LYS A 21 2.17 -9.73 -10.73
C LYS A 21 3.38 -8.82 -10.50
N ILE A 22 3.16 -7.63 -9.91
CA ILE A 22 4.23 -6.68 -9.57
C ILE A 22 5.20 -7.31 -8.55
N PHE A 23 4.68 -7.96 -7.52
CA PHE A 23 5.48 -8.67 -6.51
C PHE A 23 6.34 -9.75 -7.16
N GLN A 24 5.73 -10.60 -8.01
CA GLN A 24 6.41 -11.67 -8.72
C GLN A 24 7.56 -11.14 -9.62
N GLY A 25 7.41 -9.96 -10.22
CA GLY A 25 8.49 -9.38 -11.04
C GLY A 25 9.69 -8.84 -10.25
N ILE A 26 9.57 -8.67 -8.93
CA ILE A 26 10.56 -7.91 -8.11
C ILE A 26 11.08 -8.70 -6.91
N TYR A 27 10.36 -9.72 -6.45
CA TYR A 27 10.73 -10.45 -5.23
C TYR A 27 12.16 -10.99 -5.30
N THR A 28 12.82 -11.02 -4.15
CA THR A 28 14.17 -11.57 -4.10
C THR A 28 14.09 -13.05 -3.79
N LYS A 29 14.50 -13.91 -4.73
CA LYS A 29 14.77 -15.34 -4.45
C LYS A 29 15.90 -15.42 -3.42
N LYS A 30 15.63 -15.87 -2.19
CA LYS A 30 16.65 -16.05 -1.16
C LYS A 30 16.61 -17.46 -0.58
N GLN A 31 17.76 -18.14 -0.53
CA GLN A 31 17.88 -19.37 0.24
C GLN A 31 18.12 -18.99 1.72
N LYS A 32 17.12 -19.18 2.57
CA LYS A 32 17.31 -19.14 4.02
C LYS A 32 17.01 -20.54 4.58
N ASN A 33 18.02 -21.19 5.14
CA ASN A 33 17.91 -22.44 5.91
C ASN A 33 17.15 -23.61 5.25
N GLY A 34 17.27 -23.77 3.92
CA GLY A 34 16.85 -24.99 3.21
C GLY A 34 15.35 -25.18 2.97
N ILE A 35 14.47 -24.36 3.56
CA ILE A 35 13.02 -24.38 3.28
C ILE A 35 12.66 -23.05 2.62
N LEU A 36 12.38 -23.10 1.32
CA LEU A 36 12.08 -21.93 0.50
C LEU A 36 10.60 -21.92 0.14
N VAL A 37 9.94 -20.78 0.36
CA VAL A 37 8.65 -20.48 -0.27
C VAL A 37 8.86 -20.46 -1.79
N ARG A 38 8.24 -21.39 -2.49
CA ARG A 38 8.36 -21.55 -3.94
C ARG A 38 7.38 -20.61 -4.64
N TYR A 39 7.94 -19.75 -5.47
CA TYR A 39 7.21 -18.91 -6.40
C TYR A 39 7.27 -19.59 -7.77
N GLY A 40 6.14 -19.67 -8.47
CA GLY A 40 6.07 -20.20 -9.82
C GLY A 40 6.97 -19.41 -10.80
N ASP A 41 7.23 -20.00 -11.96
CA ASP A 41 8.10 -19.40 -12.97
C ASP A 41 7.44 -18.17 -13.63
N ASP A 42 8.26 -17.17 -13.97
CA ASP A 42 7.84 -15.90 -14.59
C ASP A 42 7.37 -16.05 -16.05
N SER A 43 7.24 -17.28 -16.55
CA SER A 43 7.11 -17.60 -17.98
C SER A 43 5.76 -17.21 -18.60
N VAL A 44 4.78 -16.79 -17.79
CA VAL A 44 3.48 -16.32 -18.28
C VAL A 44 3.05 -15.05 -17.53
N SER A 45 3.85 -13.99 -17.61
CA SER A 45 3.38 -12.67 -17.18
C SER A 45 2.34 -12.15 -18.18
N SER A 46 1.06 -12.41 -17.90
CA SER A 46 -0.03 -11.69 -18.57
C SER A 46 0.12 -10.18 -18.32
N PRO A 47 -0.21 -9.32 -19.30
CA PRO A 47 0.00 -7.88 -19.17
C PRO A 47 -0.69 -7.32 -17.92
N LEU A 48 -0.07 -6.30 -17.32
CA LEU A 48 -0.69 -5.53 -16.24
C LEU A 48 -1.85 -4.75 -16.84
N THR A 49 -3.07 -5.01 -16.37
CA THR A 49 -4.28 -4.33 -16.82
C THR A 49 -4.84 -3.54 -15.65
N PHE A 50 -4.77 -2.21 -15.77
CA PHE A 50 -5.27 -1.30 -14.75
C PHE A 50 -6.58 -0.68 -15.22
N ASN A 51 -7.61 -0.72 -14.38
CA ASN A 51 -8.91 -0.11 -14.70
C ASN A 51 -8.82 1.42 -14.70
N ASN A 52 -8.06 1.99 -13.76
CA ASN A 52 -7.81 3.42 -13.63
C ASN A 52 -6.50 3.67 -12.85
N GLU A 53 -6.05 4.92 -12.82
CA GLU A 53 -4.83 5.33 -12.12
C GLU A 53 -4.89 5.06 -10.60
N TYR A 54 -6.08 5.16 -10.01
CA TYR A 54 -6.29 4.86 -8.59
C TYR A 54 -6.00 3.38 -8.28
N PHE A 55 -6.56 2.44 -9.04
CA PHE A 55 -6.29 1.01 -8.90
C PHE A 55 -4.85 0.65 -9.26
N GLN A 56 -4.24 1.35 -10.21
CA GLN A 56 -2.82 1.21 -10.50
C GLN A 56 -1.99 1.56 -9.26
N ARG A 57 -2.23 2.72 -8.65
CA ARG A 57 -1.53 3.15 -7.45
C ARG A 57 -1.73 2.17 -6.29
N LEU A 58 -2.96 1.72 -6.03
CA LEU A 58 -3.23 0.73 -4.98
C LEU A 58 -2.50 -0.59 -5.24
N SER A 59 -2.41 -1.03 -6.49
CA SER A 59 -1.70 -2.27 -6.86
C SER A 59 -0.21 -2.17 -6.57
N TYR A 60 0.43 -1.04 -6.93
CA TYR A 60 1.83 -0.79 -6.61
C TYR A 60 2.06 -0.67 -5.11
N GLU A 61 1.22 0.10 -4.41
CA GLU A 61 1.33 0.30 -2.97
C GLU A 61 1.24 -1.03 -2.23
N LEU A 62 0.25 -1.86 -2.56
CA LEU A 62 0.06 -3.18 -1.97
C LEU A 62 1.25 -4.10 -2.27
N ALA A 63 1.75 -4.14 -3.51
CA ALA A 63 2.90 -4.96 -3.89
C ALA A 63 4.17 -4.55 -3.15
N PHE A 64 4.50 -3.26 -3.14
CA PHE A 64 5.71 -2.75 -2.48
C PHE A 64 5.65 -2.88 -0.97
N ASN A 65 4.47 -2.69 -0.37
CA ASN A 65 4.27 -2.95 1.05
C ASN A 65 4.47 -4.44 1.38
N ALA A 66 3.95 -5.36 0.57
CA ALA A 66 4.20 -6.78 0.75
C ALA A 66 5.70 -7.13 0.58
N LEU A 67 6.38 -6.56 -0.43
CA LEU A 67 7.84 -6.75 -0.65
C LEU A 67 8.66 -6.29 0.55
N LYS A 68 8.27 -5.15 1.16
CA LYS A 68 8.90 -4.61 2.37
C LYS A 68 8.96 -5.64 3.50
N TYR A 69 7.93 -6.48 3.61
CA TYR A 69 7.81 -7.51 4.63
C TYR A 69 7.96 -8.95 4.09
N GLN A 70 8.53 -9.15 2.90
CA GLN A 70 8.65 -10.47 2.25
C GLN A 70 9.16 -11.55 3.22
N ASN A 71 10.28 -11.31 3.91
CA ASN A 71 10.87 -12.28 4.83
C ASN A 71 9.92 -12.67 5.97
N LEU A 72 9.18 -11.70 6.52
CA LEU A 72 8.23 -11.94 7.61
C LEU A 72 7.03 -12.75 7.10
N LEU A 73 6.50 -12.40 5.93
CA LEU A 73 5.36 -13.08 5.33
C LEU A 73 5.69 -14.54 4.99
N GLU A 74 6.88 -14.79 4.44
CA GLU A 74 7.39 -16.15 4.20
C GLU A 74 7.56 -16.92 5.52
N GLU A 75 8.13 -16.30 6.56
CA GLU A 75 8.29 -16.94 7.87
C GLU A 75 6.94 -17.32 8.50
N ILE A 76 5.91 -16.46 8.38
CA ILE A 76 4.55 -16.76 8.84
C ILE A 76 3.97 -17.97 8.09
N LEU A 77 4.15 -18.05 6.77
CA LEU A 77 3.64 -19.17 5.96
C LEU A 77 4.28 -20.50 6.38
N LEU A 78 5.59 -20.50 6.62
CA LEU A 78 6.33 -21.69 7.04
C LEU A 78 6.03 -22.09 8.50
N ASP A 79 6.06 -21.13 9.42
CA ASP A 79 5.85 -21.36 10.86
C ASP A 79 4.39 -21.75 11.20
N SER A 80 3.42 -21.31 10.40
CA SER A 80 2.03 -21.74 10.55
C SER A 80 1.75 -23.17 10.05
N CYS A 81 2.72 -23.79 9.37
CA CYS A 81 2.61 -25.09 8.71
C CYS A 81 1.44 -25.18 7.72
N VAL A 82 1.01 -24.04 7.15
CA VAL A 82 -0.01 -24.02 6.08
C VAL A 82 0.65 -24.19 4.71
N TYR A 83 1.91 -23.76 4.59
CA TYR A 83 2.74 -23.90 3.40
C TYR A 83 3.72 -25.08 3.54
N PRO A 84 4.01 -25.87 2.48
CA PRO A 84 3.51 -25.74 1.10
C PRO A 84 2.02 -26.05 0.94
N CYS A 85 1.35 -25.27 0.11
CA CYS A 85 -0.06 -25.47 -0.17
C CYS A 85 -0.22 -26.46 -1.33
N HIS A 86 -0.77 -27.65 -1.07
CA HIS A 86 -1.02 -28.62 -2.14
C HIS A 86 -2.28 -28.30 -2.97
N SER A 87 -3.18 -27.46 -2.46
CA SER A 87 -4.43 -27.11 -3.15
C SER A 87 -4.30 -25.87 -4.04
N ILE A 88 -3.25 -25.08 -3.88
CA ILE A 88 -2.98 -23.86 -4.65
C ILE A 88 -1.65 -24.03 -5.39
N PRO A 89 -1.62 -23.87 -6.73
CA PRO A 89 -0.40 -23.94 -7.51
C PRO A 89 0.66 -22.90 -7.08
N ASP A 90 1.95 -23.23 -7.26
CA ASP A 90 3.07 -22.36 -6.90
C ASP A 90 3.05 -21.01 -7.64
N GLU A 91 2.41 -20.93 -8.82
CA GLU A 91 2.21 -19.69 -9.58
C GLU A 91 1.38 -18.65 -8.83
N LEU A 92 0.54 -19.08 -7.88
CA LEU A 92 -0.27 -18.20 -7.05
C LEU A 92 0.40 -17.85 -5.72
N THR A 93 1.64 -18.28 -5.46
CA THR A 93 2.33 -17.95 -4.21
C THR A 93 2.52 -16.44 -4.03
N SER A 94 2.79 -15.68 -5.08
CA SER A 94 2.86 -14.22 -5.01
C SER A 94 1.51 -13.61 -4.58
N LEU A 95 0.40 -14.18 -5.04
CA LEU A 95 -0.94 -13.77 -4.63
C LEU A 95 -1.20 -14.11 -3.15
N ILE A 96 -0.79 -15.31 -2.69
CA ILE A 96 -0.86 -15.69 -1.27
C ILE A 96 -0.12 -14.67 -0.40
N VAL A 97 1.11 -14.30 -0.77
CA VAL A 97 1.96 -13.41 0.04
C VAL A 97 1.38 -12.00 0.11
N VAL A 98 0.93 -11.46 -1.03
CA VAL A 98 0.31 -10.13 -1.09
C VAL A 98 -1.00 -10.09 -0.30
N MET A 99 -1.85 -11.11 -0.44
CA MET A 99 -3.11 -11.19 0.30
C MET A 99 -2.88 -11.45 1.80
N LEU A 100 -1.82 -12.16 2.18
CA LEU A 100 -1.43 -12.33 3.58
C LEU A 100 -1.03 -11.01 4.23
N TYR A 101 -0.30 -10.15 3.51
CA TYR A 101 0.05 -8.81 3.99
C TYR A 101 -1.21 -7.98 4.29
N ASP A 102 -2.17 -7.98 3.37
CA ASP A 102 -3.45 -7.30 3.59
C ASP A 102 -4.25 -7.95 4.74
N LEU A 103 -4.31 -9.28 4.80
CA LEU A 103 -5.04 -9.99 5.84
C LEU A 103 -4.52 -9.66 7.24
N GLN A 104 -3.20 -9.52 7.42
CA GLN A 104 -2.64 -9.15 8.72
C GLN A 104 -2.90 -7.68 9.08
N GLU A 105 -2.91 -6.76 8.11
CA GLU A 105 -3.26 -5.34 8.33
C GLU A 105 -4.69 -5.24 8.88
N ARG A 106 -5.59 -6.07 8.34
CA ARG A 106 -7.00 -6.18 8.75
C ARG A 106 -7.20 -7.07 9.98
N LYS A 107 -6.14 -7.35 10.74
CA LYS A 107 -6.17 -8.16 11.97
C LYS A 107 -6.84 -9.53 11.76
N PHE A 108 -6.61 -10.14 10.59
CA PHE A 108 -7.16 -11.45 10.19
C PHE A 108 -8.69 -11.51 10.10
N GLN A 109 -9.36 -10.37 9.90
CA GLN A 109 -10.79 -10.32 9.59
C GLN A 109 -11.04 -10.66 8.11
N ALA A 110 -12.29 -10.93 7.73
CA ALA A 110 -12.64 -11.06 6.31
C ALA A 110 -12.62 -9.66 5.67
N ARG A 111 -12.35 -9.56 4.37
CA ARG A 111 -12.52 -8.28 3.67
C ARG A 111 -14.00 -8.08 3.31
N GLU A 112 -14.35 -6.84 3.03
CA GLU A 112 -15.61 -6.54 2.37
C GLU A 112 -15.47 -6.85 0.88
N VAL A 113 -16.51 -7.46 0.31
CA VAL A 113 -16.59 -7.73 -1.13
C VAL A 113 -17.49 -6.69 -1.73
N PHE A 114 -16.99 -5.98 -2.74
CA PHE A 114 -17.76 -4.91 -3.38
C PHE A 114 -18.72 -5.51 -4.41
N ASP A 115 -19.95 -5.00 -4.47
CA ASP A 115 -21.00 -5.55 -5.33
C ASP A 115 -20.71 -5.33 -6.83
N ASP A 116 -19.94 -4.30 -7.16
CA ASP A 116 -19.54 -3.89 -8.52
C ASP A 116 -18.24 -4.56 -9.02
N GLU A 117 -17.65 -5.44 -8.21
CA GLU A 117 -16.35 -6.06 -8.49
C GLU A 117 -16.46 -7.30 -9.39
N GLU A 118 -15.68 -7.32 -10.47
CA GLU A 118 -15.45 -8.53 -11.27
C GLU A 118 -14.69 -9.56 -10.43
N ARG A 119 -15.32 -10.73 -10.21
CA ARG A 119 -14.78 -11.77 -9.35
C ARG A 119 -13.73 -12.60 -10.09
N VAL A 120 -12.53 -12.68 -9.52
CA VAL A 120 -11.43 -13.50 -10.04
C VAL A 120 -11.33 -14.80 -9.25
N ALA A 121 -11.43 -15.95 -9.92
CA ALA A 121 -11.49 -17.26 -9.27
C ALA A 121 -10.25 -17.56 -8.42
N GLU A 122 -9.07 -17.18 -8.89
CA GLU A 122 -7.78 -17.33 -8.21
C GLU A 122 -7.76 -16.55 -6.90
N VAL A 123 -8.23 -15.30 -6.91
CA VAL A 123 -8.30 -14.45 -5.70
C VAL A 123 -9.22 -15.07 -4.67
N ARG A 124 -10.41 -15.53 -5.09
CA ARG A 124 -11.37 -16.18 -4.18
C ARG A 124 -10.84 -17.48 -3.60
N LYS A 125 -10.11 -18.26 -4.40
CA LYS A 125 -9.47 -19.49 -3.96
C LYS A 125 -8.41 -19.21 -2.89
N VAL A 126 -7.52 -18.24 -3.13
CA VAL A 126 -6.47 -17.85 -2.17
C VAL A 126 -7.08 -17.22 -0.91
N GLU A 127 -8.08 -16.35 -1.07
CA GLU A 127 -8.83 -15.75 0.03
C GLU A 127 -9.43 -16.79 0.97
N HIS A 128 -10.18 -17.74 0.41
CA HIS A 128 -10.81 -18.80 1.18
C HIS A 128 -9.76 -19.63 1.93
N TYR A 129 -8.68 -19.99 1.24
CA TYR A 129 -7.58 -20.74 1.83
C TYR A 129 -6.95 -19.98 3.01
N LEU A 130 -6.52 -18.73 2.84
CA LEU A 130 -5.92 -17.94 3.92
C LEU A 130 -6.89 -17.76 5.09
N TYR A 131 -8.16 -17.49 4.81
CA TYR A 131 -9.17 -17.28 5.84
C TYR A 131 -9.49 -18.55 6.63
N SER A 132 -9.45 -19.71 5.98
CA SER A 132 -9.63 -21.01 6.64
C SER A 132 -8.54 -21.32 7.67
N PHE A 133 -7.33 -20.76 7.47
CA PHE A 133 -6.18 -20.91 8.37
C PHE A 133 -5.86 -19.66 9.19
N ARG A 134 -6.75 -18.66 9.22
CA ARG A 134 -6.50 -17.35 9.86
C ARG A 134 -5.96 -17.43 11.29
N THR A 135 -6.46 -18.38 12.10
CA THR A 135 -5.99 -18.57 13.48
C THR A 135 -4.56 -19.07 13.55
N LYS A 136 -4.17 -19.99 12.64
CA LYS A 136 -2.79 -20.49 12.56
C LYS A 136 -1.83 -19.40 12.09
N LEU A 137 -2.26 -18.61 11.09
CA LEU A 137 -1.49 -17.48 10.57
C LEU A 137 -1.31 -16.38 11.63
N ALA A 138 -2.37 -16.02 12.35
CA ALA A 138 -2.32 -15.06 13.44
C ALA A 138 -1.40 -15.53 14.57
N ALA A 139 -1.48 -16.82 14.93
CA ALA A 139 -0.59 -17.42 15.93
C ALA A 139 0.88 -17.42 15.47
N ALA A 140 1.15 -17.72 14.19
CA ALA A 140 2.49 -17.66 13.63
C ALA A 140 3.06 -16.25 13.65
N LEU A 141 2.27 -15.23 13.26
CA LEU A 141 2.69 -13.83 13.40
C LEU A 141 2.98 -13.45 14.86
N ALA A 142 2.16 -13.90 15.80
CA ALA A 142 2.40 -13.66 17.23
C ALA A 142 3.71 -14.31 17.71
N ARG A 143 3.99 -15.55 17.30
CA ARG A 143 5.26 -16.24 17.62
C ARG A 143 6.46 -15.53 16.98
N CYS A 144 6.36 -15.11 15.73
CA CYS A 144 7.40 -14.32 15.07
C CYS A 144 7.67 -13.04 15.86
N ARG A 145 6.63 -12.33 16.30
CA ARG A 145 6.77 -11.11 17.11
C ARG A 145 7.45 -11.36 18.44
N ILE A 146 7.07 -12.41 19.17
CA ILE A 146 7.70 -12.78 20.45
C ILE A 146 9.17 -13.15 20.24
N LYS A 147 9.46 -13.97 19.22
CA LYS A 147 10.82 -14.43 18.88
C LYS A 147 11.77 -13.26 18.57
N HIS A 148 11.26 -12.19 17.97
CA HIS A 148 12.03 -11.02 17.57
C HIS A 148 11.86 -9.80 18.50
N ASP A 149 11.18 -9.96 19.64
CA ASP A 149 10.83 -8.88 20.58
C ASP A 149 10.20 -7.65 19.88
N ALA A 150 9.30 -7.93 18.92
CA ALA A 150 8.74 -6.94 18.00
C ALA A 150 7.31 -6.51 18.41
N LEU A 151 7.17 -5.25 18.80
CA LEU A 151 5.87 -4.66 19.17
C LEU A 151 4.90 -4.53 18.00
N SER A 152 5.39 -4.40 16.77
CA SER A 152 4.59 -4.38 15.54
C SER A 152 5.41 -4.96 14.38
N ILE A 153 4.76 -5.21 13.24
CA ILE A 153 5.46 -5.70 12.05
C ILE A 153 6.53 -4.71 11.55
N GLU A 154 6.41 -3.42 11.87
CA GLU A 154 7.37 -2.40 11.48
C GLU A 154 8.77 -2.70 12.02
N TYR A 155 8.88 -3.33 13.20
CA TYR A 155 10.14 -3.68 13.84
C TYR A 155 10.93 -4.76 13.10
N PHE A 156 10.32 -5.46 12.15
CA PHE A 156 11.02 -6.38 11.25
C PHE A 156 11.80 -5.64 10.15
N LEU A 157 11.66 -4.31 10.07
CA LEU A 157 12.39 -3.47 9.15
C LEU A 157 13.62 -2.86 9.81
N PRO A 158 14.71 -2.65 9.02
CA PRO A 158 15.86 -1.89 9.46
C PRO A 158 15.45 -0.55 10.10
N GLU A 159 16.13 -0.19 11.19
CA GLU A 159 15.84 1.04 11.94
C GLU A 159 15.95 2.30 11.07
N THR A 160 16.87 2.30 10.11
CA THR A 160 17.02 3.38 9.12
C THR A 160 15.74 3.60 8.32
N ILE A 161 15.13 2.52 7.81
CA ILE A 161 13.88 2.57 7.06
C ILE A 161 12.74 3.06 7.96
N ARG A 162 12.63 2.54 9.19
CA ARG A 162 11.60 2.98 10.15
C ARG A 162 11.70 4.47 10.47
N LYS A 163 12.90 4.96 10.81
CA LYS A 163 13.15 6.37 11.09
C LYS A 163 12.86 7.25 9.88
N GLN A 164 13.21 6.79 8.68
CA GLN A 164 12.89 7.51 7.44
C GLN A 164 11.37 7.59 7.20
N THR A 165 10.63 6.49 7.39
CA THR A 165 9.16 6.50 7.29
C THR A 165 8.52 7.43 8.32
N GLN A 166 8.95 7.39 9.58
CA GLN A 166 8.43 8.28 10.63
C GLN A 166 8.69 9.75 10.31
N ARG A 167 9.90 10.08 9.83
CA ARG A 167 10.22 11.43 9.38
C ARG A 167 9.37 11.84 8.18
N ALA A 168 9.23 10.99 7.18
CA ALA A 168 8.42 11.25 6.00
C ALA A 168 6.94 11.48 6.34
N SER A 169 6.37 10.75 7.31
CA SER A 169 4.98 10.98 7.76
C SER A 169 4.78 12.31 8.51
N ALA A 170 5.84 12.85 9.09
CA ALA A 170 5.81 14.12 9.81
C ALA A 170 6.11 15.33 8.91
N LEU A 171 6.64 15.10 7.70
CA LEU A 171 6.94 16.17 6.76
C LEU A 171 5.67 16.63 6.04
N PRO A 172 5.48 17.95 5.86
CA PRO A 172 4.46 18.48 4.96
C PRO A 172 4.62 17.94 3.54
N LEU A 173 3.52 17.85 2.80
CA LEU A 173 3.50 17.40 1.41
C LEU A 173 3.86 18.57 0.50
N CYS A 174 4.95 18.44 -0.23
CA CYS A 174 5.32 19.38 -1.28
C CYS A 174 4.70 18.93 -2.62
N VAL A 175 4.03 19.86 -3.28
CA VAL A 175 3.28 19.63 -4.52
C VAL A 175 3.66 20.70 -5.54
N TRP A 176 4.16 20.28 -6.69
CA TRP A 176 4.50 21.13 -7.81
C TRP A 176 3.28 21.42 -8.67
N ILE A 177 3.12 22.69 -9.04
CA ILE A 177 2.14 23.14 -10.02
C ILE A 177 2.71 22.92 -11.41
N ASN A 178 2.01 22.14 -12.23
CA ASN A 178 2.36 21.97 -13.64
C ASN A 178 1.93 23.20 -14.44
N THR A 179 2.81 24.20 -14.50
CA THR A 179 2.59 25.48 -15.18
C THR A 179 2.34 25.35 -16.69
N LEU A 180 2.65 24.20 -17.30
CA LEU A 180 2.32 23.90 -18.70
C LEU A 180 0.84 23.54 -18.91
N LYS A 181 0.14 23.09 -17.86
CA LYS A 181 -1.28 22.68 -17.94
C LYS A 181 -2.24 23.69 -17.31
N ILE A 182 -1.79 24.41 -16.29
CA ILE A 182 -2.62 25.35 -15.54
C ILE A 182 -1.79 26.52 -15.01
N SER A 183 -2.38 27.71 -14.96
CA SER A 183 -1.74 28.88 -14.35
C SER A 183 -1.82 28.81 -12.82
N LEU A 184 -0.90 29.49 -12.13
CA LEU A 184 -0.88 29.56 -10.65
C LEU A 184 -2.23 30.05 -10.09
N GLN A 185 -2.80 31.12 -10.67
CA GLN A 185 -4.11 31.63 -10.28
C GLN A 185 -5.23 30.61 -10.51
N GLY A 186 -5.18 29.87 -11.61
CA GLY A 186 -6.16 28.82 -11.90
C GLY A 186 -6.16 27.73 -10.83
N VAL A 187 -4.98 27.30 -10.37
CA VAL A 187 -4.86 26.35 -9.26
C VAL A 187 -5.44 26.93 -7.97
N PHE A 188 -5.14 28.18 -7.64
CA PHE A 188 -5.63 28.80 -6.40
C PHE A 188 -7.16 28.92 -6.38
N GLU A 189 -7.77 29.31 -7.50
CA GLU A 189 -9.23 29.38 -7.60
C GLU A 189 -9.88 27.99 -7.53
N ASP A 190 -9.27 26.97 -8.14
CA ASP A 190 -9.77 25.60 -8.05
C ASP A 190 -9.65 25.01 -6.65
N LEU A 191 -8.52 25.24 -5.97
CA LEU A 191 -8.33 24.84 -4.57
C LEU A 191 -9.35 25.55 -3.66
N LYS A 192 -9.56 26.86 -3.85
CA LYS A 192 -10.56 27.63 -3.11
C LYS A 192 -11.98 27.11 -3.33
N ARG A 193 -12.34 26.77 -4.59
CA ARG A 193 -13.63 26.16 -4.94
C ARG A 193 -13.83 24.81 -4.24
N LYS A 194 -12.74 24.06 -4.04
CA LYS A 194 -12.70 22.79 -3.30
C LYS A 194 -12.61 22.95 -1.78
N GLY A 195 -12.68 24.19 -1.26
CA GLY A 195 -12.74 24.50 0.16
C GLY A 195 -11.37 24.71 0.84
N PHE A 196 -10.27 24.71 0.08
CA PHE A 196 -8.94 24.95 0.63
C PHE A 196 -8.69 26.43 0.86
N THR A 197 -8.01 26.75 1.96
CA THR A 197 -7.65 28.12 2.34
C THR A 197 -6.14 28.32 2.30
N ARG A 198 -5.67 29.43 1.72
CA ARG A 198 -4.25 29.77 1.68
C ARG A 198 -3.80 30.36 3.03
N VAL A 199 -2.69 29.86 3.58
CA VAL A 199 -2.01 30.41 4.76
C VAL A 199 -0.59 30.88 4.41
N GLU A 200 0.00 31.71 5.26
CA GLU A 200 1.29 32.36 5.00
C GLU A 200 2.49 31.50 5.41
N SER A 201 2.32 30.63 6.39
CA SER A 201 3.40 29.82 6.95
C SER A 201 3.02 28.34 7.06
N VAL A 202 4.02 27.48 6.94
CA VAL A 202 3.92 26.04 7.22
C VAL A 202 3.44 25.76 8.65
N SER A 203 3.70 26.69 9.58
CA SER A 203 3.28 26.54 11.00
C SER A 203 1.77 26.72 11.19
N ASP A 204 1.10 27.39 10.25
CA ASP A 204 -0.35 27.65 10.29
C ASP A 204 -1.14 26.60 9.50
N LEU A 205 -0.47 25.56 9.01
CA LEU A 205 -1.10 24.48 8.28
C LEU A 205 -2.01 23.65 9.21
N ASP A 206 -3.30 23.71 8.93
CA ASP A 206 -4.34 22.82 9.45
C ASP A 206 -5.05 22.08 8.31
N TYR A 207 -6.05 21.26 8.63
CA TYR A 207 -6.63 20.23 7.77
C TYR A 207 -6.96 20.67 6.33
N TYR A 208 -7.62 21.80 6.09
CA TYR A 208 -7.97 22.28 4.73
C TYR A 208 -7.22 23.56 4.35
N THR A 209 -5.93 23.59 4.64
CA THR A 209 -5.08 24.74 4.32
C THR A 209 -3.86 24.35 3.48
N TYR A 210 -3.32 25.32 2.77
CA TYR A 210 -2.08 25.18 2.01
C TYR A 210 -1.28 26.47 2.05
N CYS A 211 0.04 26.39 1.94
CA CYS A 211 0.89 27.57 1.72
C CYS A 211 1.71 27.42 0.44
N VAL A 212 2.22 28.53 -0.07
CA VAL A 212 3.17 28.55 -1.19
C VAL A 212 4.57 28.56 -0.60
N ASP A 213 5.50 27.82 -1.19
CA ASP A 213 6.90 27.83 -0.76
C ASP A 213 7.52 29.23 -0.93
N GLN A 214 8.36 29.64 0.02
CA GLN A 214 8.95 30.99 0.01
C GLN A 214 10.00 31.19 -1.09
N HIS A 215 10.58 30.09 -1.59
CA HIS A 215 11.66 30.11 -2.57
C HIS A 215 11.21 29.60 -3.94
N CYS A 216 10.11 28.87 -4.01
CA CYS A 216 9.55 28.31 -5.24
C CYS A 216 8.05 28.65 -5.38
N ASP A 217 7.72 29.62 -6.24
CA ASP A 217 6.34 30.10 -6.44
C ASP A 217 5.39 29.04 -7.06
N ASP A 218 5.96 28.00 -7.68
CA ASP A 218 5.25 26.86 -8.25
C ASP A 218 5.13 25.67 -7.30
N VAL A 219 5.57 25.80 -6.05
CA VAL A 219 5.47 24.75 -5.03
C VAL A 219 4.42 25.12 -3.99
N LEU A 220 3.49 24.20 -3.77
CA LEU A 220 2.50 24.22 -2.72
C LEU A 220 2.88 23.25 -1.61
N VAL A 221 2.59 23.62 -0.37
CA VAL A 221 2.82 22.81 0.81
C VAL A 221 1.50 22.54 1.52
N PHE A 222 1.21 21.27 1.75
CA PHE A 222 -0.01 20.80 2.42
C PHE A 222 0.32 19.99 3.69
N PRO A 223 -0.58 19.89 4.67
CA PRO A 223 -0.49 18.92 5.76
C PRO A 223 -0.35 17.47 5.25
N SER A 224 0.45 16.65 5.94
CA SER A 224 0.65 15.23 5.58
C SER A 224 -0.62 14.38 5.67
N SER A 225 -1.58 14.78 6.50
CA SER A 225 -2.88 14.12 6.64
C SER A 225 -3.74 14.17 5.38
N LEU A 226 -3.51 15.14 4.48
CA LEU A 226 -4.30 15.33 3.26
C LEU A 226 -3.85 14.46 2.08
N LYS A 227 -2.79 13.66 2.24
CA LYS A 227 -2.16 12.93 1.12
C LYS A 227 -3.16 12.12 0.29
N GLU A 228 -4.01 11.35 0.95
CA GLU A 228 -4.97 10.48 0.27
C GLU A 228 -6.07 11.30 -0.44
N GLU A 229 -6.58 12.34 0.21
CA GLU A 229 -7.63 13.20 -0.35
C GLU A 229 -7.10 14.01 -1.55
N LEU A 230 -5.90 14.58 -1.44
CA LEU A 230 -5.26 15.33 -2.53
C LEU A 230 -5.11 14.48 -3.77
N LEU A 231 -4.62 13.25 -3.62
CA LEU A 231 -4.36 12.36 -4.77
C LEU A 231 -5.65 11.88 -5.46
N ASN A 232 -6.81 12.03 -4.81
CA ASN A 232 -8.11 11.76 -5.41
C ASN A 232 -8.74 13.00 -6.08
N LEU A 233 -8.11 14.17 -6.00
CA LEU A 233 -8.59 15.36 -6.69
C LEU A 233 -8.32 15.26 -8.19
N ASP A 234 -9.25 15.77 -9.01
CA ASP A 234 -9.09 15.89 -10.46
C ASP A 234 -7.81 16.64 -10.87
N LEU A 235 -7.30 17.50 -10.00
CA LEU A 235 -6.05 18.22 -10.20
C LEU A 235 -4.83 17.28 -10.31
N PHE A 236 -4.84 16.15 -9.60
CA PHE A 236 -3.79 15.14 -9.69
C PHE A 236 -4.06 14.14 -10.82
N ALA A 237 -5.31 13.75 -11.03
CA ALA A 237 -5.69 12.88 -12.16
C ALA A 237 -5.37 13.53 -13.52
N ASP A 238 -5.52 14.85 -13.64
CA ASP A 238 -5.15 15.59 -14.84
C ASP A 238 -3.65 15.97 -14.90
N CYS A 239 -2.80 15.49 -13.99
CA CYS A 239 -1.38 15.89 -13.85
C CYS A 239 -1.17 17.42 -13.82
N LYS A 240 -2.13 18.17 -13.27
CA LYS A 240 -2.03 19.62 -13.03
C LYS A 240 -1.22 19.91 -11.77
N LEU A 241 -1.30 19.01 -10.79
CA LEU A 241 -0.49 18.99 -9.58
C LEU A 241 0.35 17.70 -9.53
N LEU A 242 1.60 17.81 -9.10
CA LEU A 242 2.56 16.71 -9.02
C LEU A 242 3.14 16.65 -7.60
N MET A 243 3.05 15.49 -6.93
CA MET A 243 3.58 15.33 -5.57
C MET A 243 5.07 14.94 -5.61
N GLN A 244 5.87 15.50 -4.69
CA GLN A 244 7.29 15.20 -4.52
C GLN A 244 7.56 14.00 -3.61
#